data_AF-A0A7S2IAK8-F1
#
_entry.id   AF-A0A7S2IAK8-F1
#
_cell.length_a   1.000
_cell.length_b   1.000
_cell.length_c   1.000
_cell.angle_alpha   90.00
_cell.angle_beta   90.00
_cell.angle_gamma   90.00
#
_symmetry.space_group_name_H-M   'P 1'
#
loop_
_entity.id
_entity.type
_entity.pdbx_description
1 polymer ?
#
loop_
_entity_poly.entity_id
_entity_poly.type
_entity_poly.pdbx_seq_one_letter_code
_entity_poly.pdbx_strand_id
1 'polypeptide(L)'
;TWSEVMPGRVCASPWTEEGCGVLAPEQHGAAALLLCVPARLRCGIGGRLLTETPVRIPGSAQAAVPIAFRRLNLERWARRSGGYCPLTLQPLDLRSAQDAPDVPEAVRAWLTASGLVPC
;
A
#
# COMPACT_ATOMS: atom_id res chain seq x y z
N THR A 1 -2.00 24.35 3.51
CA THR A 1 -2.89 23.34 4.13
C THR A 1 -3.29 22.34 3.07
N TRP A 2 -3.44 21.05 3.40
CA TRP A 2 -3.76 19.97 2.43
C TRP A 2 -5.16 20.09 1.78
N SER A 3 -5.88 21.17 2.07
CA SER A 3 -7.26 21.45 1.68
C SER A 3 -7.46 21.82 0.20
N GLU A 4 -6.40 21.94 -0.60
CA GLU A 4 -6.45 22.45 -1.98
C GLU A 4 -6.21 21.38 -3.07
N VAL A 5 -6.27 20.09 -2.73
CA VAL A 5 -6.12 19.04 -3.74
C VAL A 5 -7.44 18.85 -4.48
N MET A 6 -7.62 19.65 -5.53
CA MET A 6 -8.72 19.56 -6.48
C MET A 6 -8.67 18.24 -7.25
N PRO A 7 -9.81 17.60 -7.55
CA PRO A 7 -9.88 16.47 -8.48
C PRO A 7 -9.28 16.87 -9.83
N GLY A 8 -8.30 16.11 -10.34
CA GLY A 8 -7.66 16.36 -11.63
C GLY A 8 -6.35 17.16 -11.61
N ARG A 9 -5.82 17.52 -10.44
CA ARG A 9 -4.44 18.05 -10.33
C ARG A 9 -3.52 17.06 -9.64
N VAL A 10 -2.42 16.74 -10.32
CA VAL A 10 -1.36 15.86 -9.82
C VAL A 10 -0.61 16.60 -8.71
N CYS A 11 -0.69 16.12 -7.47
CA CYS A 11 0.14 16.63 -6.39
C CYS A 11 1.56 16.10 -6.53
N ALA A 12 2.52 17.01 -6.66
CA ALA A 12 3.93 16.68 -6.55
C ALA A 12 4.25 16.23 -5.12
N SER A 13 5.00 15.13 -4.98
CA SER A 13 5.52 14.68 -3.69
C SER A 13 6.45 15.77 -3.13
N PRO A 14 6.32 16.15 -1.85
CA PRO A 14 7.24 17.10 -1.22
C PRO A 14 8.61 16.48 -0.88
N TRP A 15 8.78 15.16 -1.07
CA TRP A 15 10.01 14.45 -0.75
C TRP A 15 10.95 14.39 -1.96
N THR A 16 12.05 15.13 -1.91
CA THR A 16 13.14 15.06 -2.88
C THR A 16 14.03 13.84 -2.57
N GLU A 17 13.61 12.63 -2.95
CA GLU A 17 14.51 11.48 -2.93
C GLU A 17 15.34 11.44 -4.22
N GLU A 18 16.67 11.47 -4.06
CA GLU A 18 17.64 11.21 -5.14
C GLU A 18 17.31 9.86 -5.79
N GLY A 19 16.81 9.91 -7.03
CA GLY A 19 16.40 8.72 -7.78
C GLY A 19 14.99 8.82 -8.38
N CYS A 20 14.15 9.76 -7.93
CA CYS A 20 12.98 10.17 -8.71
C CYS A 20 13.43 11.16 -9.77
N GLY A 21 13.42 10.75 -11.03
CA GLY A 21 13.78 11.62 -12.14
C GLY A 21 12.90 12.86 -12.15
N VAL A 22 13.50 14.02 -11.96
CA VAL A 22 12.86 15.36 -11.97
C VAL A 22 12.11 15.66 -13.29
N LEU A 23 12.18 14.76 -14.28
CA LEU A 23 11.72 14.95 -15.65
C LEU A 23 10.65 13.97 -16.14
N ALA A 24 10.10 13.09 -15.29
CA ALA A 24 9.04 12.18 -15.70
C ALA A 24 7.67 12.66 -15.18
N PRO A 25 6.91 13.49 -15.95
CA PRO A 25 5.54 13.86 -15.58
C PRO A 25 4.64 12.64 -15.31
N GLU A 26 4.96 11.49 -15.91
CA GLU A 26 4.31 10.19 -15.69
C GLU A 26 4.52 9.63 -14.27
N GLN A 27 5.68 9.88 -13.65
CA GLN A 27 5.99 9.42 -12.28
C GLN A 27 5.21 10.22 -11.23
N HIS A 28 4.93 11.49 -11.50
CA HIS A 28 4.10 12.33 -10.62
C HIS A 28 2.66 11.81 -10.57
N GLY A 29 2.12 11.35 -11.72
CA GLY A 29 0.80 10.73 -11.78
C GLY A 29 0.72 9.48 -10.90
N ALA A 30 1.66 8.55 -11.05
CA ALA A 30 1.68 7.31 -10.26
C ALA A 30 1.82 7.54 -8.74
N ALA A 31 2.68 8.48 -8.33
CA ALA A 31 2.85 8.83 -6.92
C ALA A 31 1.61 9.53 -6.34
N ALA A 32 1.03 10.50 -7.06
CA ALA A 32 -0.21 11.17 -6.64
C ALA A 32 -1.38 10.18 -6.55
N LEU A 33 -1.46 9.22 -7.46
CA LEU A 33 -2.46 8.15 -7.41
C LEU A 33 -2.32 7.30 -6.15
N LEU A 34 -1.10 6.90 -5.77
CA LEU A 34 -0.86 6.15 -4.54
C LEU A 34 -1.29 6.91 -3.27
N LEU A 35 -1.27 8.24 -3.29
CA LEU A 35 -1.78 9.07 -2.19
C LEU A 35 -3.31 9.02 -2.11
N CYS A 36 -4.00 8.94 -3.25
CA CYS A 36 -5.46 8.82 -3.34
C CYS A 36 -5.98 7.40 -3.06
N VAL A 37 -5.13 6.37 -3.17
CA VAL A 37 -5.51 4.98 -2.92
C VAL A 37 -5.91 4.80 -1.44
N PRO A 38 -7.09 4.22 -1.14
CA PRO A 38 -7.49 3.86 0.21
C PRO A 38 -6.44 3.00 0.91
N ALA A 39 -6.11 3.34 2.17
CA ALA A 39 -5.04 2.66 2.92
C ALA A 39 -5.19 1.13 2.96
N ARG A 40 -6.42 0.61 3.03
CA ARG A 40 -6.73 -0.84 3.02
C ARG A 40 -6.31 -1.58 1.75
N LEU A 41 -6.07 -0.86 0.64
CA LEU A 41 -5.64 -1.42 -0.65
C LEU A 41 -4.13 -1.34 -0.86
N ARG A 42 -3.39 -0.78 0.11
CA ARG A 42 -1.94 -0.62 0.11
C ARG A 42 -1.29 -1.57 1.09
N CYS A 43 -0.09 -2.03 0.74
CA CYS A 43 0.72 -2.87 1.59
C CYS A 43 1.20 -2.09 2.82
N GLY A 44 0.93 -2.60 4.02
CA GLY A 44 1.31 -1.95 5.29
C GLY A 44 2.81 -1.76 5.53
N ILE A 45 3.69 -2.35 4.71
CA ILE A 45 5.15 -2.19 4.82
C ILE A 45 5.72 -1.28 3.74
N GLY A 46 5.23 -1.41 2.50
CA GLY A 46 5.85 -0.78 1.33
C GLY A 46 4.98 0.24 0.61
N GLY A 47 3.75 0.50 1.08
CA GLY A 47 2.82 1.47 0.49
C GLY A 47 2.28 1.11 -0.90
N ARG A 48 2.85 0.12 -1.59
CA ARG A 48 2.45 -0.33 -2.91
C ARG A 48 1.05 -0.96 -2.90
N LEU A 49 0.34 -0.86 -4.02
CA LEU A 49 -0.92 -1.56 -4.24
C LEU A 49 -0.77 -3.07 -4.04
N LEU A 50 -1.81 -3.67 -3.47
CA LEU A 50 -1.88 -5.10 -3.16
C LEU A 50 -2.46 -5.90 -4.33
N THR A 51 -1.71 -5.97 -5.43
CA THR A 51 -2.13 -6.70 -6.64
C THR A 51 -1.83 -8.20 -6.60
N GLU A 52 -0.86 -8.63 -5.79
CA GLU A 52 -0.33 -10.00 -5.79
C GLU A 52 -0.14 -10.54 -4.37
N THR A 53 -0.66 -11.75 -4.12
CA THR A 53 -0.47 -12.51 -2.86
C THR A 53 -0.64 -11.69 -1.57
N PRO A 54 -1.72 -10.90 -1.42
CA PRO A 54 -1.98 -10.20 -0.18
C PRO A 54 -2.36 -11.19 0.92
N VAL A 55 -1.85 -10.93 2.12
CA VAL A 55 -2.14 -11.69 3.33
C VAL A 55 -2.56 -10.77 4.46
N ARG A 56 -3.41 -11.27 5.34
CA ARG A 56 -3.76 -10.65 6.62
C ARG A 56 -3.17 -11.47 7.75
N ILE A 57 -2.75 -10.77 8.82
CA ILE A 57 -2.29 -11.40 10.05
C ILE A 57 -3.34 -11.10 11.12
N PRO A 58 -3.95 -12.11 11.77
CA PRO A 58 -4.92 -11.88 12.84
C PRO A 58 -4.37 -10.98 13.96
N GLY A 59 -3.09 -11.16 14.34
CA GLY A 59 -2.41 -10.30 15.32
C GLY A 59 -2.28 -8.82 14.90
N SER A 60 -2.42 -8.51 13.61
CA SER A 60 -2.45 -7.13 13.10
C SER A 60 -3.87 -6.54 13.03
N ALA A 61 -4.91 -7.34 13.27
CA ALA A 61 -6.30 -6.88 13.27
C ALA A 61 -6.63 -5.94 14.44
N GLN A 62 -5.75 -5.85 15.44
CA GLN A 62 -5.83 -4.85 16.52
C GLN A 62 -5.47 -3.44 16.04
N ALA A 63 -4.88 -3.29 14.85
CA ALA A 63 -4.76 -1.97 14.24
C ALA A 63 -6.16 -1.40 13.94
N ALA A 64 -6.30 -0.07 14.02
CA ALA A 64 -7.58 0.62 13.80
C ALA A 64 -8.25 0.32 12.45
N VAL A 65 -7.51 -0.27 11.50
CA VAL A 65 -7.99 -0.71 10.19
C VAL A 65 -7.38 -2.08 9.87
N PRO A 66 -8.14 -3.03 9.32
CA PRO A 66 -7.57 -4.29 8.82
C PRO A 66 -6.62 -3.99 7.66
N ILE A 67 -5.31 -4.17 7.91
CA ILE A 67 -4.26 -3.92 6.93
C ILE A 67 -3.76 -5.26 6.39
N ALA A 68 -3.65 -5.34 5.07
CA ALA A 68 -3.05 -6.46 4.38
C ALA A 68 -1.61 -6.15 3.97
N PHE A 69 -0.81 -7.20 3.81
CA PHE A 69 0.59 -7.14 3.45
C PHE A 69 0.83 -7.97 2.20
N ARG A 70 1.82 -7.61 1.39
CA ARG A 70 2.36 -8.56 0.41
C ARG A 70 3.13 -9.62 1.19
N ARG A 71 2.85 -10.91 0.95
CA ARG A 71 3.52 -12.04 1.64
C ARG A 71 5.04 -11.91 1.65
N LEU A 72 5.63 -11.70 0.46
CA LEU A 72 7.09 -11.51 0.32
C LEU A 72 7.66 -10.36 1.15
N ASN A 73 6.94 -9.23 1.23
CA ASN A 73 7.39 -8.08 2.01
C ASN A 73 7.30 -8.35 3.50
N LEU A 74 6.26 -9.05 3.94
CA LEU A 74 6.07 -9.44 5.34
C LEU A 74 7.16 -10.42 5.80
N GLU A 75 7.49 -11.41 4.97
CA GLU A 75 8.58 -12.36 5.25
C GLU A 75 9.96 -11.70 5.30
N ARG A 76 10.23 -10.76 4.39
CA ARG A 76 11.48 -9.97 4.42
C ARG A 76 11.53 -9.09 5.67
N TRP A 77 10.41 -8.46 6.02
CA TRP A 77 10.30 -7.65 7.22
C TRP A 77 10.55 -8.48 8.49
N ALA A 78 9.90 -9.64 8.62
CA ALA A 78 10.05 -10.51 9.78
C ALA A 78 11.51 -10.89 10.02
N ARG A 79 12.24 -11.26 8.95
CA ARG A 79 13.67 -11.57 9.01
C ARG A 79 14.52 -10.39 9.49
N ARG A 80 14.19 -9.16 9.06
CA ARG A 80 14.96 -7.95 9.40
C ARG A 80 14.64 -7.41 10.79
N SER A 81 13.38 -7.49 11.21
CA SER A 81 12.88 -6.88 12.45
C SER A 81 12.97 -7.79 13.67
N GLY A 82 13.39 -9.04 13.52
CA GLY A 82 13.37 -10.04 14.59
C GLY A 82 11.97 -10.60 14.86
N GLY A 83 11.08 -10.59 13.85
CA GLY A 83 9.76 -11.20 13.95
C GLY A 83 8.71 -10.36 14.67
N TYR A 84 8.74 -9.03 14.50
CA TYR A 84 7.72 -8.12 15.06
C TYR A 84 6.85 -7.50 13.97
N CYS A 85 5.57 -7.27 14.29
CA CYS A 85 4.62 -6.62 13.41
C CYS A 85 5.02 -5.16 13.17
N PRO A 86 5.07 -4.67 11.92
CA PRO A 86 5.46 -3.29 11.61
C PRO A 86 4.51 -2.23 12.17
N LEU A 87 3.28 -2.59 12.53
CA LEU A 87 2.23 -1.65 12.93
C LEU A 87 1.96 -1.67 14.44
N THR A 88 1.88 -2.87 15.02
CA THR A 88 1.50 -3.04 16.43
C THR A 88 2.69 -3.27 17.34
N LEU A 89 3.88 -3.49 16.76
CA LEU A 89 5.10 -3.92 17.47
C LEU A 89 4.91 -5.22 18.28
N GLN A 90 3.81 -5.95 18.05
CA GLN A 90 3.57 -7.25 18.67
C GLN A 90 4.33 -8.35 17.93
N PRO A 91 4.62 -9.49 18.58
CA PRO A 91 5.20 -10.65 17.91
C PRO A 91 4.40 -11.06 16.67
N LEU A 92 5.10 -11.26 15.55
CA LEU A 92 4.52 -11.61 14.26
C LEU A 92 4.65 -13.11 14.01
N ASP A 93 3.53 -13.82 14.01
CA ASP A 93 3.49 -15.23 13.58
C ASP A 93 3.10 -15.34 12.10
N LEU A 94 4.10 -15.61 11.24
CA LEU A 94 3.89 -15.80 9.81
C LEU A 94 3.03 -17.02 9.48
N ARG A 95 2.93 -18.01 10.36
CA ARG A 95 2.08 -19.20 10.16
C ARG A 95 0.60 -18.87 10.29
N SER A 96 0.28 -17.80 11.00
CA SER A 96 -1.08 -17.27 11.12
C SER A 96 -1.51 -16.43 9.91
N ALA A 97 -0.64 -16.24 8.91
CA ALA A 97 -0.96 -15.46 7.71
C ALA A 97 -2.07 -16.14 6.90
N GLN A 98 -3.17 -15.41 6.73
CA GLN A 98 -4.31 -15.83 5.93
C GLN A 98 -4.29 -15.09 4.60
N ASP A 99 -4.53 -15.80 3.50
CA ASP A 99 -4.64 -15.16 2.19
C ASP A 99 -5.86 -14.23 2.16
N ALA A 100 -5.74 -13.12 1.42
CA ALA A 100 -6.75 -12.07 1.34
C ALA A 100 -7.21 -11.86 -0.13
N PRO A 101 -7.86 -12.85 -0.75
CA PRO A 101 -8.21 -12.80 -2.18
C PRO A 101 -9.21 -11.70 -2.56
N ASP A 102 -9.92 -11.14 -1.58
CA ASP A 102 -10.80 -9.99 -1.74
C ASP A 102 -10.04 -8.67 -2.00
N VAL A 103 -8.77 -8.60 -1.60
CA VAL A 103 -7.98 -7.36 -1.72
C VAL A 103 -7.62 -7.04 -3.18
N PRO A 104 -7.10 -7.97 -4.01
CA PRO A 104 -6.82 -7.68 -5.41
C PRO A 104 -8.10 -7.37 -6.20
N GLU A 105 -9.23 -7.99 -5.84
CA GLU A 105 -10.54 -7.64 -6.40
C GLU A 105 -10.92 -6.19 -6.09
N ALA A 106 -10.80 -5.78 -4.83
CA ALA A 106 -11.05 -4.40 -4.42
C ALA A 106 -10.07 -3.39 -5.07
N VAL A 107 -8.80 -3.78 -5.27
CA VAL A 107 -7.82 -2.97 -6.01
C VAL A 107 -8.26 -2.78 -7.46
N ARG A 108 -8.66 -3.86 -8.15
CA ARG A 108 -9.17 -3.77 -9.54
C ARG A 108 -10.40 -2.88 -9.62
N ALA A 109 -11.38 -3.08 -8.74
CA ALA A 109 -12.59 -2.27 -8.71
C ALA A 109 -12.30 -0.78 -8.50
N TRP A 110 -11.36 -0.45 -7.60
CA TRP A 110 -10.94 0.92 -7.36
C TRP A 110 -10.24 1.54 -8.58
N LEU A 111 -9.34 0.80 -9.24
CA LEU A 111 -8.65 1.26 -10.44
C LEU A 111 -9.65 1.53 -11.58
N THR A 112 -10.62 0.63 -11.79
CA THR A 112 -11.67 0.81 -12.80
C THR A 112 -12.52 2.04 -12.51
N ALA A 113 -13.00 2.19 -11.27
CA ALA A 113 -13.81 3.36 -10.86
C ALA A 113 -13.05 4.69 -10.96
N SER A 114 -11.72 4.64 -10.85
CA SER A 114 -10.86 5.82 -10.96
C SER A 114 -10.46 6.16 -12.41
N GLY A 115 -10.91 5.37 -13.39
CA GLY A 115 -10.56 5.56 -14.81
C GLY A 115 -9.10 5.23 -15.14
N LEU A 116 -8.45 4.37 -14.33
CA LEU A 116 -7.01 4.07 -14.41
C LEU A 116 -6.70 2.69 -14.97
N VAL A 117 -7.71 1.92 -15.37
CA VAL A 117 -7.51 0.67 -16.11
C VAL A 117 -7.47 1.03 -17.60
N PRO A 118 -6.37 0.78 -18.33
CA PRO A 118 -6.38 0.90 -19.77
C PRO A 118 -7.33 -0.17 -20.32
N CYS A 119 -8.24 0.25 -21.21
CA CYS A 119 -9.09 -0.65 -22.00
C CYS A 119 -8.25 -1.67 -22.78
#